data_AF-A0A6C0LKK6-F1
#
_entry.id   AF-A0A6C0LKK6-F1
#
_cell.length_a   1.000
_cell.length_b   1.000
_cell.length_c   1.000
_cell.angle_alpha   90.00
_cell.angle_beta   90.00
_cell.angle_gamma   90.00
#
_symmetry.space_group_name_H-M   'P 1'
#
loop_
_entity.id
_entity.type
_entity.pdbx_description
1 polymer ?
#
loop_
_entity_poly.entity_id
_entity_poly.type
_entity_poly.pdbx_seq_one_letter_code
_entity_poly.pdbx_strand_id
1 'polypeptide(L)'
;MTLIKIFGFFIGLFITLLIISHLKINEPFTNVSLSLPSLPTLPTFPNLASIISGHLEIANASPIVDENDDSILPYKGYKFMCINTYKNKIKLSQEQGKWFDIDNDNLFFKFNKLIPIEYNYVNKKQGSPGANINTIQLNGPECFYFANNSETYEITEFTMFMTIKIFTCTNTNNIIFEMTGNTLTTDKITPTYTTSIININLILKPNKNYDIHLLVGDKVYKGLADNIAKDIIENTDYLIIGIYYTKDKIGLVFNSKVYEYENLTKNNITLGSSPIIINKTGSINMHLYNFVYYKTLFDFQYYDYLTRYNNYYLSGLNNKECVVPTTTILDEPQIKREPLFDKITLPDFKFPLLHNFFEPFKQLNDEEEPDFIKKDIDYINKLE
;
A
#
# COMPACT_ATOMS: atom_id res chain seq x y z
N MET A 1 17.68 49.48 17.05
CA MET A 1 17.53 48.28 17.91
C MET A 1 16.60 47.20 17.32
N THR A 2 15.72 47.56 16.38
CA THR A 2 14.75 46.66 15.71
C THR A 2 15.37 45.77 14.63
N LEU A 3 16.33 46.28 13.85
CA LEU A 3 16.96 45.53 12.75
C LEU A 3 17.75 44.31 13.24
N ILE A 4 18.48 44.44 14.35
CA ILE A 4 19.27 43.35 14.95
C ILE A 4 18.36 42.21 15.45
N LYS A 5 17.16 42.53 15.96
CA LYS A 5 16.19 41.52 16.39
C LYS A 5 15.56 40.77 15.22
N ILE A 6 15.27 41.49 14.13
CA ILE A 6 14.76 40.90 12.88
C ILE A 6 15.83 39.99 12.27
N PHE A 7 17.09 40.45 12.23
CA PHE A 7 18.21 39.65 11.70
C PHE A 7 18.46 38.39 12.57
N GLY A 8 18.37 38.52 13.90
CA GLY A 8 18.46 37.40 14.82
C GLY A 8 17.34 36.36 14.64
N PHE A 9 16.13 36.81 14.33
CA PHE A 9 15.01 35.91 14.02
C PHE A 9 15.27 35.09 12.76
N PHE A 10 15.74 35.72 11.67
CA PHE A 10 16.03 35.02 10.41
C PHE A 10 17.23 34.07 10.53
N ILE A 11 18.26 34.44 11.29
CA ILE A 11 19.38 33.55 11.60
C ILE A 11 18.89 32.34 12.41
N GLY A 12 18.05 32.55 13.42
CA GLY A 12 17.47 31.46 14.22
C GLY A 12 16.59 30.52 13.39
N LEU A 13 15.76 31.09 12.51
CA LEU A 13 14.93 30.32 11.58
C LEU A 13 15.79 29.50 10.60
N PHE A 14 16.83 30.10 10.04
CA PHE A 14 17.74 29.44 9.10
C PHE A 14 18.51 28.30 9.76
N ILE A 15 19.04 28.49 10.97
CA ILE A 15 19.70 27.44 11.75
C ILE A 15 18.72 26.30 12.07
N THR A 16 17.48 26.62 12.46
CA THR A 16 16.46 25.60 12.77
C THR A 16 16.09 24.79 11.53
N LEU A 17 15.93 25.45 10.38
CA LEU A 17 15.68 24.79 9.10
C LEU A 17 16.88 23.95 8.64
N LEU A 18 18.11 24.40 8.89
CA LEU A 18 19.33 23.62 8.65
C LEU A 18 19.39 22.38 9.53
N ILE A 19 19.04 22.47 10.81
CA ILE A 19 18.98 21.33 11.74
C ILE A 19 17.89 20.35 11.31
N ILE A 20 16.68 20.81 10.97
CA ILE A 20 15.59 19.96 10.49
C ILE A 20 15.98 19.31 9.16
N SER A 21 16.62 20.05 8.25
CA SER A 21 17.14 19.52 6.99
C SER A 21 18.24 18.50 7.23
N HIS A 22 19.17 18.74 8.15
CA HIS A 22 20.23 17.79 8.49
C HIS A 22 19.68 16.53 9.14
N LEU A 23 18.66 16.65 10.01
CA LEU A 23 17.97 15.51 10.61
C LEU A 23 17.11 14.73 9.60
N LYS A 24 16.49 15.40 8.62
CA LYS A 24 15.77 14.74 7.52
C LYS A 24 16.69 14.13 6.46
N ILE A 25 17.90 14.67 6.28
CA ILE A 25 18.90 14.17 5.32
C ILE A 25 19.80 13.08 5.94
N ASN A 26 19.79 12.92 7.28
CA ASN A 26 20.57 11.88 7.99
C ASN A 26 19.76 10.64 8.42
N GLU A 27 18.57 10.40 7.89
CA GLU A 27 18.02 9.03 7.86
C GLU A 27 18.08 8.41 6.45
N PRO A 28 19.30 8.25 5.90
CA PRO A 28 19.67 7.05 5.16
C PRO A 28 20.63 6.23 6.04
N PHE A 29 20.35 4.94 6.10
CA PHE A 29 21.21 3.86 6.60
C PHE A 29 22.69 4.23 6.75
N THR A 30 23.23 4.18 7.97
CA THR A 30 24.64 3.85 8.16
C THR A 30 24.91 3.23 9.53
N ASN A 31 25.74 2.20 9.47
CA ASN A 31 26.22 1.35 10.55
C ASN A 31 26.86 2.15 11.70
N VAL A 32 26.53 1.79 12.93
CA VAL A 32 27.43 2.00 14.08
C VAL A 32 28.03 0.65 14.43
N SER A 33 29.24 0.41 13.92
CA SER A 33 30.16 -0.56 14.50
C SER A 33 31.40 0.19 14.99
N LEU A 34 31.77 -0.02 16.24
CA LEU A 34 33.14 -0.09 16.81
C LEU A 34 32.92 -0.32 18.32
N SER A 35 33.27 -1.46 18.91
CA SER A 35 34.61 -2.08 18.93
C SER A 35 34.61 -3.62 18.87
N LEU A 36 35.49 -4.18 18.02
CA LEU A 36 35.87 -5.61 17.88
C LEU A 36 36.80 -6.06 19.03
N PRO A 37 36.95 -7.38 19.34
CA PRO A 37 37.56 -8.41 18.45
C PRO A 37 36.71 -9.70 18.36
N SER A 38 36.77 -10.61 17.38
CA SER A 38 37.64 -10.90 16.23
C SER A 38 36.82 -11.70 15.20
N LEU A 39 37.07 -11.49 13.91
CA LEU A 39 36.39 -12.08 12.74
C LEU A 39 36.38 -13.63 12.74
N PRO A 40 35.35 -14.25 12.12
CA PRO A 40 35.59 -14.75 10.77
C PRO A 40 34.50 -14.37 9.75
N THR A 41 34.99 -13.96 8.57
CA THR A 41 34.36 -13.91 7.23
C THR A 41 32.89 -13.49 7.11
N LEU A 42 32.68 -12.25 6.68
CA LEU A 42 31.43 -11.68 6.20
C LEU A 42 30.93 -12.43 4.93
N PRO A 43 29.71 -12.97 4.89
CA PRO A 43 29.08 -13.34 3.64
C PRO A 43 28.71 -12.05 2.89
N THR A 44 29.16 -11.94 1.65
CA THR A 44 28.75 -10.89 0.70
C THR A 44 27.23 -10.86 0.56
N PHE A 45 26.62 -9.73 0.91
CA PHE A 45 25.21 -9.45 0.63
C PHE A 45 24.97 -9.42 -0.88
N PRO A 46 23.99 -10.17 -1.42
CA PRO A 46 23.55 -9.97 -2.80
C PRO A 46 22.78 -8.65 -2.92
N ASN A 47 23.06 -7.94 -4.01
CA ASN A 47 22.38 -6.73 -4.46
C ASN A 47 20.88 -7.02 -4.65
N LEU A 48 19.99 -6.18 -4.08
CA LEU A 48 18.52 -6.32 -4.14
C LEU A 48 17.99 -6.47 -5.58
N ALA A 49 18.76 -5.98 -6.57
CA ALA A 49 18.48 -6.11 -7.99
C ALA A 49 18.54 -7.55 -8.54
N SER A 50 19.23 -8.50 -7.88
CA SER A 50 19.35 -9.88 -8.38
C SER A 50 18.22 -10.81 -7.93
N ILE A 51 17.27 -10.33 -7.13
CA ILE A 51 16.17 -11.15 -6.57
C ILE A 51 14.95 -11.21 -7.52
N ILE A 52 14.88 -10.36 -8.56
CA ILE A 52 13.63 -10.06 -9.29
C ILE A 52 13.48 -10.77 -10.65
N SER A 53 14.52 -11.42 -11.19
CA SER A 53 14.43 -12.00 -12.54
C SER A 53 14.19 -13.51 -12.53
N GLY A 54 12.94 -13.92 -12.35
CA GLY A 54 12.57 -15.29 -12.67
C GLY A 54 11.15 -15.65 -12.25
N HIS A 55 10.31 -15.83 -13.27
CA HIS A 55 9.00 -16.51 -13.25
C HIS A 55 7.81 -15.63 -12.91
N LEU A 56 7.17 -15.06 -13.94
CA LEU A 56 5.73 -14.86 -13.95
C LEU A 56 5.24 -14.90 -15.41
N GLU A 57 4.62 -16.01 -15.81
CA GLU A 57 3.62 -15.98 -16.88
C GLU A 57 2.26 -15.80 -16.19
N ILE A 58 1.69 -14.60 -16.23
CA ILE A 58 0.29 -14.35 -15.89
C ILE A 58 -0.33 -13.51 -17.01
N ALA A 59 -1.50 -13.96 -17.46
CA ALA A 59 -2.32 -13.36 -18.49
C ALA A 59 -2.49 -11.82 -18.33
N ASN A 60 -2.00 -11.07 -19.32
CA ASN A 60 -2.34 -9.72 -19.81
C ASN A 60 -2.89 -8.58 -18.91
N ALA A 61 -2.96 -8.72 -17.58
CA ALA A 61 -3.15 -7.59 -16.68
C ALA A 61 -1.76 -7.02 -16.36
N SER A 62 -1.47 -5.79 -16.80
CA SER A 62 -0.26 -5.07 -16.38
C SER A 62 -0.50 -4.45 -15.00
N PRO A 63 0.53 -4.38 -14.13
CA PRO A 63 0.40 -3.65 -12.88
C PRO A 63 0.08 -2.19 -13.21
N ILE A 64 -1.07 -1.70 -12.73
CA ILE A 64 -1.34 -0.27 -12.77
C ILE A 64 -0.65 0.33 -11.55
N VAL A 65 0.46 1.02 -11.80
CA VAL A 65 1.08 1.95 -10.87
C VAL A 65 1.05 3.31 -11.56
N ASP A 66 0.20 4.21 -11.08
CA ASP A 66 0.26 5.61 -11.48
C ASP A 66 1.06 6.36 -10.42
N GLU A 67 2.33 6.65 -10.73
CA GLU A 67 3.24 7.29 -9.78
C GLU A 67 2.81 8.71 -9.39
N ASN A 68 1.92 9.31 -10.19
CA ASN A 68 1.43 10.67 -10.02
C ASN A 68 0.03 10.73 -9.36
N ASP A 69 -0.65 9.60 -9.16
CA ASP A 69 -1.99 9.57 -8.57
C ASP A 69 -2.04 8.76 -7.26
N ASP A 70 -1.89 9.49 -6.15
CA ASP A 70 -2.03 8.96 -4.78
C ASP A 70 -3.45 8.44 -4.47
N SER A 71 -4.44 8.69 -5.32
CA SER A 71 -5.80 8.19 -5.14
C SER A 71 -5.98 6.74 -5.58
N ILE A 72 -4.99 6.17 -6.28
CA ILE A 72 -5.04 4.82 -6.85
C ILE A 72 -4.29 3.85 -5.94
N LEU A 73 -4.94 2.73 -5.63
CA LEU A 73 -4.29 1.63 -4.93
C LEU A 73 -3.18 1.07 -5.82
N PRO A 74 -1.91 0.99 -5.37
CA PRO A 74 -0.84 0.45 -6.20
C PRO A 74 -1.12 -1.01 -6.55
N TYR A 75 -0.64 -1.47 -7.71
CA TYR A 75 -0.83 -2.85 -8.15
C TYR A 75 -2.32 -3.23 -8.31
N LYS A 76 -3.20 -2.25 -8.57
CA LYS A 76 -4.64 -2.52 -8.73
C LYS A 76 -4.94 -3.60 -9.77
N GLY A 77 -4.13 -3.69 -10.83
CA GLY A 77 -4.26 -4.74 -11.87
C GLY A 77 -4.09 -6.18 -11.35
N TYR A 78 -3.41 -6.37 -10.22
CA TYR A 78 -3.19 -7.67 -9.57
C TYR A 78 -3.93 -7.81 -8.23
N LYS A 79 -4.65 -6.77 -7.80
CA LYS A 79 -5.47 -6.78 -6.58
C LYS A 79 -6.58 -7.80 -6.75
N PHE A 80 -6.62 -8.81 -5.88
CA PHE A 80 -7.71 -9.78 -5.86
C PHE A 80 -8.89 -9.26 -5.04
N MET A 81 -8.63 -8.79 -3.81
CA MET A 81 -9.67 -8.27 -2.92
C MET A 81 -9.17 -7.05 -2.13
N CYS A 82 -10.03 -6.07 -1.94
CA CYS A 82 -9.81 -4.93 -1.07
C CYS A 82 -11.13 -4.48 -0.43
N ILE A 83 -11.12 -4.32 0.90
CA ILE A 83 -12.16 -3.61 1.64
C ILE A 83 -11.54 -2.39 2.31
N ASN A 84 -12.20 -1.24 2.23
CA ASN A 84 -11.73 -0.03 2.92
C ASN A 84 -12.89 0.92 3.25
N THR A 85 -12.58 1.92 4.07
CA THR A 85 -13.50 3.00 4.47
C THR A 85 -13.30 4.30 3.69
N TYR A 86 -12.50 4.28 2.62
CA TYR A 86 -11.97 5.48 1.96
C TYR A 86 -12.96 6.13 1.00
N LYS A 87 -13.38 5.40 -0.03
CA LYS A 87 -14.14 5.95 -1.18
C LYS A 87 -15.63 5.64 -1.15
N ASN A 88 -16.08 4.60 -0.43
CA ASN A 88 -17.48 4.17 -0.51
C ASN A 88 -17.99 3.51 0.79
N LYS A 89 -18.53 4.31 1.71
CA LYS A 89 -19.16 3.79 2.94
C LYS A 89 -20.32 2.83 2.67
N ILE A 90 -20.93 2.88 1.48
CA ILE A 90 -22.06 2.00 1.08
C ILE A 90 -21.60 0.54 0.97
N LYS A 91 -20.30 0.29 0.72
CA LYS A 91 -19.74 -1.06 0.70
C LYS A 91 -19.72 -1.71 2.07
N LEU A 92 -19.81 -0.94 3.16
CA LEU A 92 -20.07 -1.47 4.49
C LEU A 92 -21.59 -1.44 4.76
N SER A 93 -22.29 -2.51 4.41
CA SER A 93 -23.72 -2.65 4.63
C SER A 93 -24.00 -3.21 6.03
N GLN A 94 -24.34 -2.31 6.96
CA GLN A 94 -24.68 -2.67 8.34
C GLN A 94 -25.93 -3.55 8.40
N GLU A 95 -26.94 -3.25 7.58
CA GLU A 95 -28.21 -3.99 7.52
C GLU A 95 -28.00 -5.44 7.08
N GLN A 96 -27.10 -5.66 6.11
CA GLN A 96 -26.83 -7.00 5.59
C GLN A 96 -25.78 -7.75 6.42
N GLY A 97 -25.10 -7.08 7.36
CA GLY A 97 -23.96 -7.66 8.06
C GLY A 97 -22.78 -7.98 7.13
N LYS A 98 -22.58 -7.17 6.07
CA LYS A 98 -21.60 -7.43 5.01
C LYS A 98 -20.73 -6.21 4.69
N TRP A 99 -19.43 -6.46 4.48
CA TRP A 99 -18.47 -5.49 3.96
C TRP A 99 -17.94 -5.98 2.62
N PHE A 100 -18.43 -5.38 1.54
CA PHE A 100 -18.16 -5.73 0.15
C PHE A 100 -16.79 -5.25 -0.31
N ASP A 101 -16.18 -6.02 -1.21
CA ASP A 101 -15.02 -5.60 -1.99
C ASP A 101 -15.35 -4.32 -2.77
N ILE A 102 -14.34 -3.47 -2.93
CA ILE A 102 -14.50 -2.17 -3.59
C ILE A 102 -14.90 -2.28 -5.06
N ASP A 103 -14.48 -3.33 -5.76
CA ASP A 103 -14.70 -3.55 -7.20
C ASP A 103 -15.70 -4.71 -7.48
N ASN A 104 -16.00 -5.59 -6.53
CA ASN A 104 -16.86 -6.77 -6.73
C ASN A 104 -17.84 -7.05 -5.56
N ASP A 105 -19.14 -6.81 -5.77
CA ASP A 105 -20.19 -7.02 -4.75
C ASP A 105 -20.47 -8.50 -4.41
N ASN A 106 -19.91 -9.46 -5.14
CA ASN A 106 -20.03 -10.88 -4.81
C ASN A 106 -18.98 -11.34 -3.77
N LEU A 107 -17.92 -10.56 -3.55
CA LEU A 107 -16.88 -10.85 -2.56
C LEU A 107 -17.06 -9.93 -1.36
N PHE A 108 -17.24 -10.50 -0.16
CA PHE A 108 -17.49 -9.72 1.03
C PHE A 108 -17.06 -10.43 2.32
N PHE A 109 -16.80 -9.63 3.35
CA PHE A 109 -16.69 -10.10 4.72
C PHE A 109 -18.04 -10.00 5.43
N LYS A 110 -18.40 -11.03 6.19
CA LYS A 110 -19.55 -11.08 7.08
C LYS A 110 -19.16 -10.65 8.49
N PHE A 111 -20.07 -9.97 9.18
CA PHE A 111 -19.96 -9.62 10.59
C PHE A 111 -21.33 -9.76 11.28
N ASN A 112 -21.31 -9.95 12.60
CA ASN A 112 -22.51 -10.26 13.39
C ASN A 112 -22.95 -9.11 14.31
N LYS A 113 -22.25 -7.98 14.30
CA LYS A 113 -22.54 -6.79 15.11
C LYS A 113 -22.36 -5.55 14.25
N LEU A 114 -23.10 -4.50 14.56
CA LEU A 114 -22.90 -3.19 13.94
C LEU A 114 -21.46 -2.74 14.15
N ILE A 115 -20.81 -2.28 13.09
CA ILE A 115 -19.44 -1.78 13.10
C ILE A 115 -19.50 -0.26 13.20
N PRO A 116 -19.15 0.36 14.34
CA PRO A 116 -19.11 1.82 14.44
C PRO A 116 -18.07 2.39 13.47
N ILE A 117 -18.42 3.50 12.82
CA ILE A 117 -17.49 4.25 11.98
C ILE A 117 -17.05 5.48 12.75
N GLU A 118 -15.76 5.54 13.08
CA GLU A 118 -15.18 6.55 13.97
C GLU A 118 -14.11 7.36 13.25
N TYR A 119 -13.98 8.64 13.60
CA TYR A 119 -12.95 9.50 13.00
C TYR A 119 -11.54 8.95 13.24
N ASN A 120 -10.70 9.00 12.20
CA ASN A 120 -9.30 8.62 12.34
C ASN A 120 -8.52 9.68 13.13
N TYR A 121 -7.30 9.31 13.57
CA TYR A 121 -6.45 10.19 14.39
C TYR A 121 -5.57 11.14 13.57
N VAL A 122 -5.27 10.80 12.30
CA VAL A 122 -4.47 11.62 11.37
C VAL A 122 -5.13 12.97 11.09
N ASN A 123 -6.41 12.96 10.71
CA ASN A 123 -7.22 14.15 10.51
C ASN A 123 -8.68 13.90 10.90
N LYS A 124 -8.98 14.15 12.17
CA LYS A 124 -10.30 13.90 12.80
C LYS A 124 -11.50 14.58 12.12
N LYS A 125 -11.28 15.58 11.26
CA LYS A 125 -12.38 16.35 10.64
C LYS A 125 -12.59 16.01 9.17
N GLN A 126 -11.50 15.80 8.43
CA GLN A 126 -11.57 15.68 6.97
C GLN A 126 -11.08 14.32 6.46
N GLY A 127 -10.42 13.52 7.29
CA GLY A 127 -9.90 12.22 6.91
C GLY A 127 -10.96 11.13 6.86
N SER A 128 -10.71 10.10 6.05
CA SER A 128 -11.57 8.91 6.00
C SER A 128 -11.64 8.21 7.37
N PRO A 129 -12.83 7.94 7.91
CA PRO A 129 -12.97 7.33 9.23
C PRO A 129 -12.50 5.87 9.23
N GLY A 130 -12.29 5.29 10.40
CA GLY A 130 -11.99 3.87 10.57
C GLY A 130 -13.23 3.07 10.98
N ALA A 131 -13.24 1.78 10.62
CA ALA A 131 -14.23 0.83 11.09
C ALA A 131 -13.77 0.24 12.43
N ASN A 132 -14.48 0.56 13.51
CA ASN A 132 -14.20 0.00 14.82
C ASN A 132 -14.67 -1.46 14.89
N ILE A 133 -13.72 -2.37 14.91
CA ILE A 133 -13.97 -3.82 14.94
C ILE A 133 -13.62 -4.44 16.28
N ASN A 134 -13.62 -3.66 17.36
CA ASN A 134 -13.47 -4.16 18.72
C ASN A 134 -14.58 -5.18 19.05
N THR A 135 -14.22 -6.38 19.52
CA THR A 135 -15.14 -7.50 19.78
C THR A 135 -15.90 -8.01 18.56
N ILE A 136 -15.44 -7.67 17.35
CA ILE A 136 -16.02 -8.07 16.07
C ILE A 136 -14.96 -8.85 15.29
N GLN A 137 -15.33 -10.06 14.88
CA GLN A 137 -14.58 -10.86 13.93
C GLN A 137 -15.19 -10.68 12.54
N LEU A 138 -14.36 -10.37 11.54
CA LEU A 138 -14.79 -10.37 10.14
C LEU A 138 -14.49 -11.73 9.52
N ASN A 139 -15.52 -12.36 8.95
CA ASN A 139 -15.40 -13.64 8.24
C ASN A 139 -15.51 -13.41 6.75
N GLY A 140 -14.42 -13.50 6.03
CA GLY A 140 -14.34 -13.28 4.58
C GLY A 140 -14.96 -14.39 3.74
N PRO A 141 -14.75 -14.33 2.42
CA PRO A 141 -15.04 -15.43 1.52
C PRO A 141 -14.22 -16.68 1.88
N GLU A 142 -14.63 -17.80 1.30
CA GLU A 142 -13.95 -19.08 1.45
C GLU A 142 -12.48 -18.97 0.99
N CYS A 143 -11.56 -19.55 1.76
CA CYS A 143 -10.11 -19.40 1.53
C CYS A 143 -9.70 -19.90 0.14
N PHE A 144 -10.34 -20.92 -0.42
CA PHE A 144 -9.99 -21.43 -1.74
C PHE A 144 -10.08 -20.38 -2.86
N TYR A 145 -10.91 -19.35 -2.72
CA TYR A 145 -10.95 -18.24 -3.69
C TYR A 145 -9.63 -17.47 -3.74
N PHE A 146 -8.81 -17.52 -2.68
CA PHE A 146 -7.53 -16.84 -2.56
C PHE A 146 -6.35 -17.67 -3.08
N ALA A 147 -6.56 -18.93 -3.46
CA ALA A 147 -5.52 -19.78 -4.01
C ALA A 147 -5.02 -19.30 -5.39
N ASN A 148 -3.78 -19.64 -5.73
CA ASN A 148 -3.20 -19.38 -7.04
C ASN A 148 -3.74 -20.34 -8.09
N ASN A 149 -3.87 -21.62 -7.72
CA ASN A 149 -4.41 -22.65 -8.60
C ASN A 149 -5.88 -22.92 -8.25
N SER A 150 -6.79 -22.68 -9.20
CA SER A 150 -8.23 -22.88 -9.01
C SER A 150 -8.69 -24.34 -9.06
N GLU A 151 -7.86 -25.25 -9.57
CA GLU A 151 -8.17 -26.68 -9.65
C GLU A 151 -7.72 -27.42 -8.40
N THR A 152 -6.53 -27.10 -7.91
CA THR A 152 -5.93 -27.77 -6.74
C THR A 152 -6.09 -26.98 -5.44
N TYR A 153 -6.54 -25.73 -5.53
CA TYR A 153 -6.60 -24.76 -4.43
C TYR A 153 -5.26 -24.55 -3.70
N GLU A 154 -4.14 -24.85 -4.38
CA GLU A 154 -2.80 -24.63 -3.86
C GLU A 154 -2.46 -23.13 -3.85
N ILE A 155 -1.86 -22.70 -2.75
CA ILE A 155 -1.23 -21.39 -2.62
C ILE A 155 0.28 -21.52 -2.88
N THR A 156 0.76 -20.82 -3.89
CA THR A 156 2.18 -20.77 -4.27
C THR A 156 2.81 -19.47 -3.81
N GLU A 157 2.05 -18.38 -3.89
CA GLU A 157 2.47 -17.06 -3.44
C GLU A 157 1.28 -16.15 -3.15
N PHE A 158 1.49 -15.15 -2.30
CA PHE A 158 0.57 -14.02 -2.15
C PHE A 158 1.23 -12.89 -1.38
N THR A 159 0.60 -11.72 -1.39
CA THR A 159 0.88 -10.64 -0.43
C THR A 159 -0.42 -10.01 0.03
N MET A 160 -0.50 -9.70 1.32
CA MET A 160 -1.60 -8.90 1.87
C MET A 160 -1.07 -7.73 2.70
N PHE A 161 -1.84 -6.64 2.75
CA PHE A 161 -1.61 -5.52 3.66
C PHE A 161 -2.90 -5.11 4.38
N MET A 162 -2.75 -4.69 5.63
CA MET A 162 -3.77 -4.11 6.47
C MET A 162 -3.29 -2.77 6.99
N THR A 163 -4.08 -1.72 6.78
CA THR A 163 -3.89 -0.42 7.42
C THR A 163 -4.86 -0.34 8.58
N ILE A 164 -4.32 -0.35 9.80
CA ILE A 164 -5.10 -0.44 11.04
C ILE A 164 -4.60 0.54 12.08
N LYS A 165 -5.45 0.86 13.04
CA LYS A 165 -5.06 1.51 14.30
C LYS A 165 -5.39 0.56 15.42
N ILE A 166 -4.37 0.06 16.12
CA ILE A 166 -4.56 -0.74 17.33
C ILE A 166 -4.60 0.19 18.54
N PHE A 167 -5.61 0.02 19.39
CA PHE A 167 -5.73 0.74 20.66
C PHE A 167 -5.22 -0.10 21.81
N THR A 168 -5.65 -1.36 21.86
CA THR A 168 -5.26 -2.31 22.91
C THR A 168 -5.40 -3.74 22.40
N CYS A 169 -4.49 -4.60 22.83
CA CYS A 169 -4.59 -6.06 22.67
C CYS A 169 -4.97 -6.73 24.00
N THR A 170 -5.58 -7.91 23.93
CA THR A 170 -5.74 -8.77 25.11
C THR A 170 -4.42 -9.42 25.50
N ASN A 171 -4.35 -10.01 26.70
CA ASN A 171 -3.13 -10.68 27.17
C ASN A 171 -2.77 -11.94 26.36
N THR A 172 -3.71 -12.55 25.66
CA THR A 172 -3.50 -13.76 24.85
C THR A 172 -4.28 -13.69 23.52
N ASN A 173 -3.80 -14.44 22.52
CA ASN A 173 -4.48 -14.73 21.25
C ASN A 173 -4.97 -13.51 20.45
N ASN A 174 -4.06 -12.58 20.13
CA ASN A 174 -4.35 -11.41 19.30
C ASN A 174 -4.04 -11.71 17.83
N ILE A 175 -4.89 -12.51 17.20
CA ILE A 175 -4.71 -12.91 15.80
C ILE A 175 -5.39 -11.86 14.90
N ILE A 176 -4.58 -11.05 14.22
CA ILE A 176 -5.07 -9.95 13.35
C ILE A 176 -5.66 -10.53 12.06
N PHE A 177 -4.98 -11.53 11.49
CA PHE A 177 -5.37 -12.19 10.25
C PHE A 177 -5.15 -13.69 10.37
N GLU A 178 -6.09 -14.48 9.84
CA GLU A 178 -5.95 -15.93 9.71
C GLU A 178 -6.56 -16.43 8.39
N MET A 179 -5.82 -17.29 7.71
CA MET A 179 -6.26 -18.08 6.58
C MET A 179 -6.02 -19.55 6.94
N THR A 180 -7.02 -20.40 6.77
CA THR A 180 -6.89 -21.82 7.08
C THR A 180 -6.82 -22.61 5.78
N GLY A 181 -5.98 -23.64 5.79
CA GLY A 181 -5.80 -24.58 4.70
C GLY A 181 -5.55 -25.97 5.25
N ASN A 182 -5.12 -26.85 4.37
CA ASN A 182 -4.67 -28.19 4.65
C ASN A 182 -3.30 -28.36 4.01
N THR A 183 -2.40 -29.09 4.66
CA THR A 183 -1.19 -29.58 4.02
C THR A 183 -1.40 -31.03 3.60
N LEU A 184 -1.01 -31.33 2.36
CA LEU A 184 -0.88 -32.70 1.87
C LEU A 184 0.36 -33.33 2.51
N THR A 185 0.18 -34.30 3.41
CA THR A 185 1.27 -35.14 3.90
C THR A 185 1.29 -36.44 3.08
N THR A 186 2.45 -36.76 2.52
CA THR A 186 2.59 -37.83 1.51
C THR A 186 2.28 -39.22 2.07
N ASP A 187 1.27 -39.86 1.48
CA ASP A 187 1.40 -41.09 0.69
C ASP A 187 0.46 -40.96 -0.52
N LYS A 188 0.97 -41.00 -1.75
CA LYS A 188 0.18 -40.81 -3.00
C LYS A 188 -0.94 -41.85 -3.19
N ILE A 189 -0.97 -42.87 -2.34
CA ILE A 189 -1.93 -43.98 -2.32
C ILE A 189 -3.10 -43.66 -1.37
N THR A 190 -2.85 -42.89 -0.31
CA THR A 190 -3.86 -42.44 0.67
C THR A 190 -3.45 -41.06 1.19
N PRO A 191 -3.93 -39.96 0.57
CA PRO A 191 -3.58 -38.62 1.01
C PRO A 191 -4.08 -38.39 2.45
N THR A 192 -3.15 -38.06 3.34
CA THR A 192 -3.49 -37.56 4.68
C THR A 192 -3.43 -36.04 4.65
N TYR A 193 -4.48 -35.41 5.18
CA TYR A 193 -4.59 -33.96 5.26
C TYR A 193 -4.43 -33.54 6.71
N THR A 194 -3.43 -32.72 7.00
CA THR A 194 -3.30 -32.05 8.30
C THR A 194 -3.74 -30.59 8.15
N THR A 195 -4.52 -30.09 9.09
CA THR A 195 -4.93 -28.68 9.10
C THR A 195 -3.70 -27.79 9.15
N SER A 196 -3.66 -26.81 8.24
CA SER A 196 -2.61 -25.81 8.08
C SER A 196 -3.21 -24.43 8.31
N ILE A 197 -2.44 -23.52 8.88
CA ILE A 197 -2.90 -22.17 9.18
C ILE A 197 -1.81 -21.19 8.74
N ILE A 198 -2.24 -20.09 8.13
CA ILE A 198 -1.41 -18.91 7.87
C ILE A 198 -1.98 -17.77 8.71
N ASN A 199 -1.25 -17.27 9.71
CA ASN A 199 -1.75 -16.19 10.56
C ASN A 199 -0.67 -15.20 11.03
N ILE A 200 -1.13 -14.03 11.46
CA ILE A 200 -0.33 -13.00 12.14
C ILE A 200 -0.87 -12.84 13.56
N ASN A 201 -0.04 -13.10 14.57
CA ASN A 201 -0.43 -13.07 15.98
C ASN A 201 0.47 -12.12 16.79
N LEU A 202 -0.16 -11.19 17.52
CA LEU A 202 0.53 -10.29 18.46
C LEU A 202 0.59 -10.89 19.86
N ILE A 203 1.79 -11.03 20.41
CA ILE A 203 2.02 -11.59 21.74
C ILE A 203 2.48 -10.48 22.68
N LEU A 204 1.67 -10.15 23.68
CA LEU A 204 2.03 -9.18 24.72
C LEU A 204 2.97 -9.85 25.74
N LYS A 205 4.18 -9.31 25.87
CA LYS A 205 5.19 -9.80 26.82
C LYS A 205 4.98 -9.23 28.22
N PRO A 206 5.61 -9.83 29.26
CA PRO A 206 5.58 -9.29 30.62
C PRO A 206 6.10 -7.85 30.74
N ASN A 207 7.09 -7.47 29.94
CA ASN A 207 7.64 -6.11 29.88
C ASN A 207 6.76 -5.12 29.09
N LYS A 208 5.54 -5.53 28.71
CA LYS A 208 4.54 -4.76 27.95
C LYS A 208 4.88 -4.46 26.50
N ASN A 209 6.01 -4.96 25.98
CA ASN A 209 6.30 -4.95 24.54
C ASN A 209 5.62 -6.11 23.83
N TYR A 210 5.64 -6.09 22.50
CA TYR A 210 5.03 -7.10 21.65
C TYR A 210 6.07 -7.92 20.89
N ASP A 211 5.83 -9.23 20.81
CA ASP A 211 6.40 -10.07 19.76
C ASP A 211 5.33 -10.28 18.67
N ILE A 212 5.74 -10.29 17.40
CA ILE A 212 4.85 -10.65 16.29
C ILE A 212 5.26 -12.02 15.77
N HIS A 213 4.36 -12.99 15.93
CA HIS A 213 4.55 -14.35 15.44
C HIS A 213 3.77 -14.57 14.15
N LEU A 214 4.41 -15.19 13.17
CA LEU A 214 3.72 -15.77 12.03
C LEU A 214 3.58 -17.27 12.24
N LEU A 215 2.40 -17.83 11.99
CA LEU A 215 2.20 -19.27 11.88
C LEU A 215 1.97 -19.58 10.39
N VAL A 216 2.71 -20.54 9.83
CA VAL A 216 2.46 -21.09 8.48
C VAL A 216 2.56 -22.61 8.55
N GLY A 217 1.44 -23.31 8.33
CA GLY A 217 1.37 -24.75 8.58
C GLY A 217 1.46 -25.06 10.07
N ASP A 218 2.42 -25.91 10.44
CA ASP A 218 2.74 -26.26 11.83
C ASP A 218 3.92 -25.45 12.38
N LYS A 219 4.49 -24.52 11.59
CA LYS A 219 5.70 -23.77 11.94
C LYS A 219 5.39 -22.36 12.42
N VAL A 220 5.98 -22.01 13.57
CA VAL A 220 5.94 -20.66 14.14
C VAL A 220 7.24 -19.93 13.84
N TYR A 221 7.14 -18.84 13.10
CA TYR A 221 8.23 -17.92 12.78
C TYR A 221 8.21 -16.76 13.75
N LYS A 222 9.32 -16.57 14.47
CA LYS A 222 9.48 -15.61 15.57
C LYS A 222 10.95 -15.20 15.72
N GLY A 223 11.20 -14.14 16.48
CA GLY A 223 12.55 -13.71 16.88
C GLY A 223 13.17 -12.59 16.05
N LEU A 224 12.64 -12.30 14.86
CA LEU A 224 13.07 -11.10 14.09
C LEU A 224 12.21 -9.88 14.43
N ALA A 225 10.89 -10.08 14.54
CA ALA A 225 9.93 -9.06 14.96
C ALA A 225 9.62 -9.20 16.45
N ASP A 226 10.66 -9.06 17.28
CA ASP A 226 10.59 -9.25 18.72
C ASP A 226 10.70 -7.93 19.49
N ASN A 227 10.15 -7.93 20.70
CA ASN A 227 10.27 -6.84 21.67
C ASN A 227 9.91 -5.44 21.13
N ILE A 228 8.93 -5.36 20.23
CA ILE A 228 8.44 -4.11 19.65
C ILE A 228 7.78 -3.28 20.76
N ALA A 229 8.24 -2.04 20.92
CA ALA A 229 7.72 -1.15 21.95
C ALA A 229 6.20 -0.97 21.83
N LYS A 230 5.51 -1.04 22.97
CA LYS A 230 4.06 -0.89 23.06
C LYS A 230 3.54 0.32 22.28
N ASP A 231 4.22 1.45 22.41
CA ASP A 231 3.83 2.72 21.81
C ASP A 231 3.84 2.70 20.27
N ILE A 232 4.70 1.89 19.66
CA ILE A 232 4.79 1.74 18.20
C ILE A 232 3.52 1.05 17.65
N ILE A 233 2.89 0.19 18.46
CA ILE A 233 1.67 -0.54 18.08
C ILE A 233 0.41 0.21 18.54
N GLU A 234 0.36 0.62 19.82
CA GLU A 234 -0.85 1.17 20.45
C GLU A 234 -0.95 2.70 20.42
N ASN A 235 0.13 3.44 20.19
CA ASN A 235 0.14 4.91 20.26
C ASN A 235 0.47 5.62 18.92
N THR A 236 0.59 4.88 17.82
CA THR A 236 0.67 5.44 16.46
C THR A 236 -0.71 5.83 15.92
N ASP A 237 -0.80 6.76 14.96
CA ASP A 237 -2.06 7.14 14.31
C ASP A 237 -2.68 6.00 13.49
N TYR A 238 -1.81 5.24 12.82
CA TYR A 238 -2.10 3.97 12.17
C TYR A 238 -0.78 3.20 11.96
N LEU A 239 -0.90 1.93 11.61
CA LEU A 239 0.19 1.06 11.20
C LEU A 239 -0.22 0.27 9.96
N ILE A 240 0.75 -0.05 9.12
CA ILE A 240 0.57 -0.96 7.99
C ILE A 240 1.20 -2.29 8.39
N ILE A 241 0.41 -3.34 8.51
CA ILE A 241 0.90 -4.69 8.76
C ILE A 241 0.56 -5.61 7.59
N GLY A 242 1.49 -6.45 7.19
CA GLY A 242 1.35 -7.33 6.04
C GLY A 242 2.06 -8.64 6.21
N ILE A 243 1.69 -9.60 5.38
CA ILE A 243 2.42 -10.85 5.20
C ILE A 243 2.56 -11.09 3.71
N TYR A 244 3.74 -11.52 3.29
CA TYR A 244 3.93 -12.18 2.01
C TYR A 244 4.37 -13.62 2.23
N TYR A 245 4.01 -14.48 1.30
CA TYR A 245 4.32 -15.90 1.32
C TYR A 245 4.78 -16.33 -0.06
N THR A 246 5.79 -17.19 -0.08
CA THR A 246 6.23 -17.99 -1.22
C THR A 246 6.61 -19.38 -0.72
N LYS A 247 6.93 -20.30 -1.62
CA LYS A 247 7.47 -21.62 -1.24
C LYS A 247 8.79 -21.52 -0.48
N ASP A 248 9.60 -20.50 -0.74
CA ASP A 248 10.96 -20.39 -0.18
C ASP A 248 11.05 -19.42 1.00
N LYS A 249 10.14 -18.44 1.07
CA LYS A 249 10.22 -17.32 2.01
C LYS A 249 8.85 -16.92 2.55
N ILE A 250 8.85 -16.48 3.80
CA ILE A 250 7.73 -15.84 4.47
C ILE A 250 8.23 -14.52 5.02
N GLY A 251 7.50 -13.42 4.80
CA GLY A 251 7.87 -12.14 5.38
C GLY A 251 6.72 -11.46 6.09
N LEU A 252 7.03 -10.91 7.26
CA LEU A 252 6.17 -9.94 7.94
C LEU A 252 6.55 -8.54 7.47
N VAL A 253 5.57 -7.77 7.03
CA VAL A 253 5.73 -6.34 6.78
C VAL A 253 5.12 -5.59 7.96
N PHE A 254 5.88 -4.70 8.58
CA PHE A 254 5.41 -3.88 9.69
C PHE A 254 5.91 -2.46 9.52
N ASN A 255 4.98 -1.57 9.14
CA ASN A 255 5.27 -0.27 8.53
C ASN A 255 6.31 -0.45 7.41
N SER A 256 7.35 0.36 7.38
CA SER A 256 8.41 0.29 6.38
C SER A 256 9.44 -0.84 6.59
N LYS A 257 9.27 -1.70 7.61
CA LYS A 257 10.21 -2.80 7.90
C LYS A 257 9.69 -4.13 7.40
N VAL A 258 10.58 -4.92 6.81
CA VAL A 258 10.32 -6.30 6.38
C VAL A 258 11.16 -7.25 7.21
N TYR A 259 10.52 -8.21 7.85
CA TYR A 259 11.14 -9.29 8.61
C TYR A 259 10.95 -10.59 7.84
N GLU A 260 12.02 -11.05 7.18
CA GLU A 260 12.01 -12.20 6.28
C GLU A 260 12.52 -13.47 6.97
N TYR A 261 11.82 -14.58 6.75
CA TYR A 261 12.15 -15.91 7.23
C TYR A 261 12.25 -16.88 6.05
N GLU A 262 13.18 -17.82 6.12
CA GLU A 262 13.16 -19.00 5.26
C GLU A 262 11.90 -19.81 5.55
N ASN A 263 11.16 -20.22 4.51
CA ASN A 263 9.96 -21.02 4.67
C ASN A 263 10.35 -22.49 4.92
N LEU A 264 10.16 -22.94 6.16
CA LEU A 264 10.47 -24.31 6.58
C LEU A 264 9.32 -25.29 6.30
N THR A 265 8.19 -24.81 5.80
CA THR A 265 7.01 -25.63 5.48
C THR A 265 7.20 -26.30 4.14
N LYS A 266 7.62 -27.57 4.16
CA LYS A 266 7.96 -28.36 2.95
C LYS A 266 6.77 -28.86 2.15
N ASN A 267 5.57 -28.86 2.73
CA ASN A 267 4.36 -29.38 2.08
C ASN A 267 3.59 -28.24 1.43
N ASN A 268 2.99 -28.50 0.28
CA ASN A 268 2.07 -27.56 -0.36
C ASN A 268 0.88 -27.28 0.58
N ILE A 269 0.48 -26.01 0.65
CA ILE A 269 -0.70 -25.58 1.39
C ILE A 269 -1.85 -25.49 0.39
N THR A 270 -2.89 -26.29 0.62
CA THR A 270 -4.13 -26.28 -0.14
C THR A 270 -5.21 -25.60 0.69
N LEU A 271 -5.85 -24.56 0.16
CA LEU A 271 -6.87 -23.80 0.87
C LEU A 271 -8.22 -24.52 0.83
N GLY A 272 -9.01 -24.35 1.90
CA GLY A 272 -10.32 -24.99 2.06
C GLY A 272 -11.50 -24.02 1.99
N SER A 273 -12.69 -24.52 2.35
CA SER A 273 -13.93 -23.74 2.41
C SER A 273 -14.07 -22.85 3.64
N SER A 274 -13.16 -22.99 4.62
CA SER A 274 -13.13 -22.09 5.77
C SER A 274 -12.94 -20.63 5.32
N PRO A 275 -13.56 -19.65 6.00
CA PRO A 275 -13.38 -18.25 5.64
C PRO A 275 -12.00 -17.74 6.04
N ILE A 276 -11.49 -16.74 5.32
CA ILE A 276 -10.41 -15.90 5.87
C ILE A 276 -10.97 -15.08 7.04
N ILE A 277 -10.15 -14.79 8.05
CA ILE A 277 -10.59 -14.12 9.27
C ILE A 277 -9.74 -12.87 9.50
N ILE A 278 -10.40 -11.75 9.82
CA ILE A 278 -9.76 -10.56 10.38
C ILE A 278 -10.28 -10.34 11.81
N ASN A 279 -9.37 -10.05 12.73
CA ASN A 279 -9.61 -9.92 14.17
C ASN A 279 -10.27 -11.16 14.77
N LYS A 280 -9.56 -12.29 14.75
CA LYS A 280 -10.11 -13.56 15.25
C LYS A 280 -10.53 -13.41 16.71
N THR A 281 -11.72 -13.90 17.04
CA THR A 281 -12.45 -13.75 18.30
C THR A 281 -12.71 -12.29 18.74
N GLY A 282 -12.44 -11.30 17.89
CA GLY A 282 -12.58 -9.88 18.23
C GLY A 282 -11.66 -9.44 19.37
N SER A 283 -10.52 -10.11 19.56
CA SER A 283 -9.63 -9.92 20.72
C SER A 283 -8.83 -8.61 20.68
N ILE A 284 -8.74 -7.98 19.52
CA ILE A 284 -8.02 -6.72 19.33
C ILE A 284 -9.02 -5.57 19.27
N ASN A 285 -8.83 -4.56 20.11
CA ASN A 285 -9.51 -3.28 19.96
C ASN A 285 -8.77 -2.47 18.89
N MET A 286 -9.34 -2.40 17.69
CA MET A 286 -8.73 -1.71 16.57
C MET A 286 -9.73 -1.07 15.62
N HIS A 287 -9.27 -0.04 14.93
CA HIS A 287 -9.91 0.44 13.71
C HIS A 287 -9.24 -0.21 12.49
N LEU A 288 -10.07 -0.74 11.59
CA LEU A 288 -9.65 -1.15 10.25
C LEU A 288 -9.95 -0.05 9.25
N TYR A 289 -8.94 0.38 8.50
CA TYR A 289 -9.08 1.39 7.45
C TYR A 289 -9.07 0.77 6.06
N ASN A 290 -8.14 -0.16 5.82
CA ASN A 290 -7.94 -0.79 4.53
C ASN A 290 -7.38 -2.21 4.73
N PHE A 291 -7.92 -3.17 3.99
CA PHE A 291 -7.36 -4.50 3.80
C PHE A 291 -7.24 -4.71 2.30
N VAL A 292 -6.10 -5.22 1.85
CA VAL A 292 -5.86 -5.60 0.46
C VAL A 292 -5.14 -6.94 0.39
N TYR A 293 -5.55 -7.77 -0.57
CA TYR A 293 -4.94 -9.05 -0.89
C TYR A 293 -4.59 -9.11 -2.38
N TYR A 294 -3.35 -9.48 -2.67
CA TYR A 294 -2.82 -9.80 -3.99
C TYR A 294 -2.53 -11.29 -4.05
N LYS A 295 -3.02 -11.97 -5.10
CA LYS A 295 -2.65 -13.37 -5.37
C LYS A 295 -1.21 -13.52 -5.84
N THR A 296 -0.53 -12.42 -6.12
CA THR A 296 0.88 -12.41 -6.52
C THR A 296 1.72 -11.76 -5.43
N LEU A 297 3.04 -11.84 -5.57
CA LEU A 297 3.92 -11.01 -4.75
C LEU A 297 3.75 -9.53 -5.08
N PHE A 298 3.62 -8.71 -4.04
CA PHE A 298 3.70 -7.27 -4.17
C PHE A 298 5.15 -6.86 -4.38
N ASP A 299 5.39 -6.03 -5.36
CA ASP A 299 6.73 -5.49 -5.58
C ASP A 299 7.00 -4.35 -4.61
N PHE A 300 7.87 -4.63 -3.64
CA PHE A 300 8.20 -3.73 -2.55
C PHE A 300 8.88 -2.43 -2.99
N GLN A 301 9.36 -2.30 -4.23
CA GLN A 301 9.81 -1.01 -4.74
C GLN A 301 8.66 0.02 -4.79
N TYR A 302 7.42 -0.45 -4.87
CA TYR A 302 6.22 0.39 -4.90
C TYR A 302 5.53 0.52 -3.53
N TYR A 303 6.19 0.10 -2.44
CA TYR A 303 5.60 0.16 -1.11
C TYR A 303 5.25 1.59 -0.67
N ASP A 304 6.07 2.58 -1.05
CA ASP A 304 5.78 3.98 -0.72
C ASP A 304 4.47 4.48 -1.37
N TYR A 305 4.11 3.99 -2.55
CA TYR A 305 2.81 4.30 -3.16
C TYR A 305 1.64 3.73 -2.35
N LEU A 306 1.82 2.57 -1.69
CA LEU A 306 0.80 2.04 -0.77
C LEU A 306 0.67 2.96 0.45
N THR A 307 1.79 3.43 1.01
CA THR A 307 1.79 4.38 2.12
C THR A 307 1.14 5.71 1.73
N ARG A 308 1.50 6.27 0.58
CA ARG A 308 0.91 7.48 0.00
C ARG A 308 -0.59 7.34 -0.23
N TYR A 309 -1.03 6.21 -0.81
CA TYR A 309 -2.45 5.89 -0.98
C TYR A 309 -3.23 5.95 0.33
N ASN A 310 -2.76 5.25 1.37
CA ASN A 310 -3.44 5.26 2.67
C ASN A 310 -3.40 6.68 3.31
N ASN A 311 -2.27 7.38 3.21
CA ASN A 311 -2.14 8.76 3.71
C ASN A 311 -3.08 9.73 3.00
N TYR A 312 -3.25 9.63 1.68
CA TYR A 312 -4.11 10.49 0.89
C TYR A 312 -5.56 10.50 1.42
N TYR A 313 -6.11 9.33 1.74
CA TYR A 313 -7.46 9.22 2.33
C TYR A 313 -7.50 9.54 3.83
N LEU A 314 -6.57 9.00 4.62
CA LEU A 314 -6.59 9.20 6.06
C LEU A 314 -6.36 10.66 6.46
N SER A 315 -5.58 11.42 5.69
CA SER A 315 -5.38 12.85 5.89
C SER A 315 -6.54 13.71 5.34
N GLY A 316 -7.41 13.15 4.51
CA GLY A 316 -8.51 13.88 3.87
C GLY A 316 -8.08 14.73 2.67
N LEU A 317 -6.91 14.48 2.08
CA LEU A 317 -6.48 15.18 0.87
C LEU A 317 -7.45 14.92 -0.30
N ASN A 318 -8.09 13.76 -0.32
CA ASN A 318 -9.15 13.40 -1.25
C ASN A 318 -10.42 14.27 -1.16
N ASN A 319 -10.61 14.98 -0.04
CA ASN A 319 -11.77 15.83 0.22
C ASN A 319 -11.46 17.32 0.01
N LYS A 320 -10.22 17.67 -0.34
CA LYS A 320 -9.89 19.04 -0.70
C LYS A 320 -10.24 19.23 -2.17
N GLU A 321 -11.31 19.97 -2.44
CA GLU A 321 -11.26 20.87 -3.59
C GLU A 321 -9.97 21.66 -3.41
N CYS A 322 -8.98 21.46 -4.29
CA CYS A 322 -7.82 22.32 -4.29
C CYS A 322 -8.33 23.72 -4.53
N VAL A 323 -8.44 24.52 -3.46
CA VAL A 323 -8.66 25.95 -3.59
C VAL A 323 -7.45 26.42 -4.37
N VAL A 324 -7.63 26.62 -5.67
CA VAL A 324 -6.62 27.26 -6.51
C VAL A 324 -6.28 28.53 -5.74
N PRO A 325 -5.03 28.68 -5.25
CA PRO A 325 -4.69 29.84 -4.46
C PRO A 325 -5.04 31.03 -5.32
N THR A 326 -6.09 31.76 -4.93
CA THR A 326 -6.46 32.98 -5.61
C THR A 326 -5.25 33.84 -5.41
N THR A 327 -4.47 34.01 -6.48
CA THR A 327 -3.35 34.93 -6.45
C THR A 327 -4.05 36.26 -6.26
N THR A 328 -4.11 36.71 -5.01
CA THR A 328 -4.46 38.09 -4.73
C THR A 328 -3.25 38.83 -5.25
N ILE A 329 -3.30 39.18 -6.54
CA ILE A 329 -2.51 40.30 -7.03
C ILE A 329 -3.01 41.43 -6.15
N LEU A 330 -2.26 41.72 -5.09
CA LEU A 330 -2.35 43.01 -4.45
C LEU A 330 -2.09 43.96 -5.61
N ASP A 331 -3.13 44.66 -6.06
CA ASP A 331 -2.95 45.87 -6.85
C ASP A 331 -2.10 46.78 -5.97
N GLU A 332 -0.77 46.65 -6.08
CA GLU A 332 0.13 47.69 -5.64
C GLU A 332 -0.38 48.95 -6.33
N PRO A 333 -0.69 50.02 -5.58
CA PRO A 333 -1.01 51.28 -6.22
C PRO A 333 0.13 51.58 -7.17
N GLN A 334 -0.17 51.67 -8.47
CA GLN A 334 0.84 51.96 -9.48
C GLN A 334 1.55 53.23 -9.07
N ILE A 335 2.74 53.08 -8.47
CA ILE A 335 3.64 54.20 -8.28
C ILE A 335 4.01 54.59 -9.69
N LYS A 336 3.40 55.67 -10.19
CA LYS A 336 3.87 56.37 -11.39
C LYS A 336 5.34 56.73 -11.14
N ARG A 337 6.25 55.86 -11.56
CA ARG A 337 7.64 56.21 -11.73
C ARG A 337 7.73 56.88 -13.09
N GLU A 338 7.95 58.19 -13.08
CA GLU A 338 8.40 58.86 -14.29
C GLU A 338 9.71 58.18 -14.74
N PRO A 339 9.83 57.78 -16.02
CA PRO A 339 11.04 57.17 -16.50
C PRO A 339 12.16 58.21 -16.50
N LEU A 340 13.05 58.13 -15.53
CA LEU A 340 14.36 58.79 -15.58
C LEU A 340 15.30 57.92 -16.42
N PHE A 341 15.10 57.89 -17.73
CA PHE A 341 16.07 57.35 -18.66
C PHE A 341 16.84 58.51 -19.30
N ASP A 342 17.99 58.83 -18.71
CA ASP A 342 19.06 59.40 -19.48
C ASP A 342 19.43 58.43 -20.61
N LYS A 343 19.54 58.99 -21.80
CA LYS A 343 19.77 58.29 -23.08
C LYS A 343 21.05 57.45 -23.00
N ILE A 344 20.90 56.14 -22.81
CA ILE A 344 21.94 55.18 -23.18
C ILE A 344 21.64 54.74 -24.61
N THR A 345 22.40 55.27 -25.57
CA THR A 345 22.47 54.72 -26.93
C THR A 345 23.21 53.39 -26.89
N LEU A 346 22.48 52.29 -27.10
CA LEU A 346 23.06 50.97 -27.35
C LEU A 346 23.44 50.84 -28.83
N PRO A 347 24.61 50.27 -29.17
CA PRO A 347 25.00 50.04 -30.56
C PRO A 347 24.19 48.89 -31.18
N ASP A 348 23.83 49.06 -32.45
CA ASP A 348 23.09 48.08 -33.26
C ASP A 348 23.85 46.75 -33.38
N PHE A 349 23.37 45.71 -32.70
CA PHE A 349 23.78 44.34 -32.98
C PHE A 349 22.89 43.74 -34.08
N LYS A 350 23.45 43.59 -35.28
CA LYS A 350 22.88 42.72 -36.32
C LYS A 350 23.34 41.29 -36.08
N PHE A 351 22.39 40.38 -35.84
CA PHE A 351 22.61 38.95 -36.04
C PHE A 351 21.90 38.46 -37.32
N PRO A 352 22.48 37.50 -38.05
CA PRO A 352 21.99 37.09 -39.36
C PRO A 352 20.81 36.12 -39.26
N LEU A 353 19.86 36.30 -40.16
CA LEU A 353 18.79 35.36 -40.47
C LEU A 353 19.35 34.03 -40.98
N LEU A 354 18.80 32.91 -40.50
CA LEU A 354 18.76 31.67 -41.26
C LEU A 354 17.35 31.10 -41.19
N HIS A 355 16.68 31.25 -42.33
CA HIS A 355 15.39 30.71 -42.71
C HIS A 355 15.58 29.31 -43.33
N ASN A 356 14.56 28.46 -43.16
CA ASN A 356 14.11 27.36 -44.02
C ASN A 356 14.77 25.97 -43.90
N PHE A 357 13.93 25.00 -43.53
CA PHE A 357 13.81 23.57 -43.94
C PHE A 357 13.00 22.88 -42.80
N PHE A 358 11.79 22.33 -42.91
CA PHE A 358 10.96 21.77 -43.99
C PHE A 358 9.46 21.92 -43.66
N GLU A 359 8.64 21.80 -44.71
CA GLU A 359 7.19 22.08 -44.87
C GLU A 359 6.17 21.19 -44.11
N PRO A 360 4.90 21.65 -44.00
CA PRO A 360 3.77 20.87 -43.47
C PRO A 360 3.17 19.91 -44.52
N PHE A 361 2.83 18.68 -44.10
CA PHE A 361 2.15 17.72 -44.97
C PHE A 361 0.72 18.17 -45.33
N LYS A 362 0.49 18.08 -46.64
CA LYS A 362 -0.68 18.47 -47.42
C LYS A 362 -1.77 17.40 -47.34
N GLN A 363 -3.02 17.82 -47.20
CA GLN A 363 -4.21 17.00 -47.44
C GLN A 363 -4.23 16.49 -48.88
N LEU A 364 -4.55 15.21 -49.06
CA LEU A 364 -5.02 14.61 -50.30
C LEU A 364 -6.16 13.66 -49.95
N ASN A 365 -7.39 14.11 -50.25
CA ASN A 365 -8.49 13.23 -50.60
C ASN A 365 -8.24 12.75 -52.03
N ASP A 366 -8.37 11.46 -52.28
CA ASP A 366 -9.34 10.88 -53.20
C ASP A 366 -9.04 9.39 -53.41
N GLU A 367 -10.13 8.61 -53.40
CA GLU A 367 -10.32 7.34 -54.13
C GLU A 367 -9.40 6.16 -53.80
N GLU A 368 -9.89 5.24 -52.96
CA GLU A 368 -10.20 3.84 -53.35
C GLU A 368 -10.72 3.05 -52.13
N GLU A 369 -12.00 2.65 -52.19
CA GLU A 369 -12.61 1.67 -51.29
C GLU A 369 -12.04 0.27 -51.55
N PRO A 370 -11.61 -0.48 -50.51
CA PRO A 370 -11.56 -1.92 -50.59
C PRO A 370 -12.84 -2.51 -49.98
N ASP A 371 -13.65 -3.10 -50.86
CA ASP A 371 -14.72 -4.06 -50.57
C ASP A 371 -14.24 -5.15 -49.59
N PHE A 372 -14.49 -5.03 -48.27
CA PHE A 372 -14.48 -6.22 -47.39
C PHE A 372 -15.25 -6.10 -46.07
N ILE A 373 -16.04 -5.05 -45.83
CA ILE A 373 -16.87 -4.94 -44.61
C ILE A 373 -18.31 -4.59 -45.00
N LYS A 374 -18.96 -5.50 -45.73
CA LYS A 374 -20.40 -5.44 -46.04
C LYS A 374 -21.13 -6.76 -45.80
N LYS A 375 -20.59 -7.63 -44.93
CA LYS A 375 -21.20 -8.94 -44.63
C LYS A 375 -21.59 -9.22 -43.17
N ASP A 376 -21.23 -8.37 -42.21
CA ASP A 376 -21.56 -8.63 -40.79
C ASP A 376 -22.58 -7.66 -40.17
N ILE A 377 -23.18 -6.75 -40.95
CA ILE A 377 -24.23 -5.84 -40.48
C ILE A 377 -25.65 -6.36 -40.76
N ASP A 378 -25.81 -7.37 -41.62
CA ASP A 378 -27.12 -7.99 -41.91
C ASP A 378 -27.52 -9.13 -40.94
N TYR A 379 -26.66 -9.50 -40.00
CA TYR A 379 -26.98 -10.54 -39.00
C TYR A 379 -27.58 -10.01 -37.70
N ILE A 380 -27.53 -8.69 -37.46
CA ILE A 380 -28.05 -8.07 -36.23
C ILE A 380 -29.49 -7.55 -36.39
N ASN A 381 -29.97 -7.31 -37.61
CA ASN A 381 -31.35 -6.84 -37.87
C ASN A 381 -32.37 -7.96 -38.15
N LYS A 382 -32.11 -9.18 -37.67
CA LYS A 382 -33.03 -10.35 -37.81
C LYS A 382 -33.38 -11.05 -36.49
N LEU A 383 -33.15 -10.38 -35.35
CA LEU A 383 -33.54 -10.86 -34.02
C LEU A 383 -34.35 -9.83 -33.22
N GLU A 384 -35.06 -8.92 -33.90
CA GLU A 384 -36.21 -8.21 -33.32
C GLU A 384 -37.53 -8.74 -33.88
#